data_AF-A0A2G2G053-F1
#
_entry.id   AF-A0A2G2G053-F1
#
_cell.length_a   1.000
_cell.length_b   1.000
_cell.length_c   1.000
_cell.angle_alpha   90.00
_cell.angle_beta   90.00
_cell.angle_gamma   90.00
#
_symmetry.space_group_name_H-M   'P 1'
#
loop_
_entity.id
_entity.type
_entity.pdbx_description
1 polymer ?
#
loop_
_entity_poly.entity_id
_entity_poly.type
_entity_poly.pdbx_seq_one_letter_code
_entity_poly.pdbx_strand_id
1 'polypeptide(L)'
;MAEKRWNIPESWQWSEANEFSVIIAGGTPRNSISKDNYSKDGIPWLTPADLSNYHEDTILRGKRSLSIVGYGNSSAKLIPQGSVLFTSRAPIGYCVIAGNEISTNQGFKSFVPAGGINPYFLRYYLINSKVYAESKASGTTFLELSGKKAGKLSFPIAPLNEQKRITDKIDSLFDRKNKAKKALDAIPALLNQYRQSILAAAFQGTLTKDWRGNIREGWTVNTVGSIINNIQSGKSFRCIERPPKANEKGIVKISAVSWGRFNEDESKTVTDISRLNEKAKIFEGDLLFSRANTIELVGACLIANKFKKDLYLSDKILRLEVPEEYKVYLKWFLRSPSGRKQIERMATGAQHSMRNISQSSLKKIMMPLPPKEEMLVISQTLEEMGEFLDQIHSKMKENGLRLGTLKQSILAKAFRGKLVPQDPNDEPVVELLKHIQNEREQLEKELKTKKKVTRNKPRGRNTKMIIPVIDALKQSKKPLSSQQLLSAAGYPNNANIDQIEHFFLDVRKSITNLQIEVWRDDNQDYFKLAG
;
A
#
# COMPACT_ATOMS: atom_id res chain seq x y z
N MET A 1 34.07 -14.89 11.26
CA MET A 1 34.15 -15.26 9.84
C MET A 1 32.75 -15.23 9.31
N ALA A 2 32.53 -14.42 8.27
CA ALA A 2 31.21 -14.22 7.70
C ALA A 2 30.60 -15.53 7.16
N GLU A 3 29.29 -15.70 7.36
CA GLU A 3 28.53 -16.85 6.88
C GLU A 3 28.48 -16.84 5.34
N LYS A 4 29.02 -17.88 4.69
CA LYS A 4 28.92 -18.06 3.23
C LYS A 4 27.54 -18.62 2.88
N ARG A 5 26.69 -17.81 2.25
CA ARG A 5 25.30 -18.19 1.95
C ARG A 5 25.11 -18.81 0.56
N TRP A 6 26.04 -18.54 -0.36
CA TRP A 6 26.09 -19.07 -1.74
C TRP A 6 27.46 -18.75 -2.36
N ASN A 7 27.72 -19.31 -3.54
CA ASN A 7 28.91 -19.01 -4.35
C ASN A 7 28.81 -17.60 -4.95
N ILE A 8 29.85 -16.80 -4.73
CA ILE A 8 30.04 -15.45 -5.26
C ILE A 8 31.26 -15.44 -6.20
N PRO A 9 31.43 -14.44 -7.06
CA PRO A 9 32.64 -14.27 -7.87
C PRO A 9 33.91 -14.25 -7.01
N GLU A 10 35.05 -14.64 -7.59
CA GLU A 10 36.35 -14.60 -6.90
C GLU A 10 36.78 -13.17 -6.54
N SER A 11 36.33 -12.19 -7.32
CA SER A 11 36.50 -10.76 -7.06
C SER A 11 35.73 -10.26 -5.83
N TRP A 12 34.82 -11.05 -5.25
CA TRP A 12 33.97 -10.65 -4.13
C TRP A 12 34.37 -11.34 -2.83
N GLN A 13 33.98 -10.74 -1.70
CA GLN A 13 34.24 -11.33 -0.38
C GLN A 13 33.01 -11.25 0.53
N TRP A 14 32.76 -12.32 1.29
CA TRP A 14 31.79 -12.30 2.38
C TRP A 14 32.37 -11.55 3.59
N SER A 15 31.64 -10.55 4.08
CA SER A 15 32.03 -9.71 5.23
C SER A 15 30.84 -9.53 6.18
N GLU A 16 31.11 -9.49 7.49
CA GLU A 16 30.09 -9.19 8.49
C GLU A 16 29.78 -7.68 8.50
N ALA A 17 28.54 -7.29 8.75
CA ALA A 17 28.13 -5.89 8.68
C ALA A 17 28.96 -4.94 9.56
N ASN A 18 29.42 -5.42 10.72
CA ASN A 18 30.27 -4.68 11.65
C ASN A 18 31.72 -4.47 11.14
N GLU A 19 32.17 -5.18 10.12
CA GLU A 19 33.50 -5.00 9.54
C GLU A 19 33.55 -3.74 8.66
N PHE A 20 32.43 -3.37 8.03
CA PHE A 20 32.35 -2.21 7.11
C PHE A 20 31.34 -1.13 7.50
N SER A 21 30.59 -1.31 8.59
CA SER A 21 29.63 -0.31 9.06
C SER A 21 29.54 -0.21 10.57
N VAL A 22 29.17 0.97 11.06
CA VAL A 22 28.82 1.19 12.47
C VAL A 22 27.31 1.00 12.64
N ILE A 23 26.92 0.04 13.49
CA ILE A 23 25.51 -0.25 13.75
C ILE A 23 24.97 0.66 14.86
N ILE A 24 23.98 1.47 14.51
CA ILE A 24 23.31 2.40 15.43
C ILE A 24 21.89 1.92 15.70
N ALA A 25 21.60 1.61 16.97
CA ALA A 25 20.22 1.46 17.44
C ALA A 25 19.64 2.83 17.82
N GLY A 26 18.39 3.06 17.44
CA GLY A 26 17.66 4.27 17.82
C GLY A 26 17.12 4.24 19.25
N GLY A 27 16.31 5.23 19.59
CA GLY A 27 15.73 5.38 20.92
C GLY A 27 14.47 6.22 20.93
N THR A 28 13.65 6.01 21.95
CA THR A 28 12.42 6.79 22.19
C THR A 28 12.61 7.65 23.44
N PRO A 29 12.18 8.93 23.41
CA PRO A 29 12.20 9.77 24.61
C PRO A 29 11.37 9.17 25.73
N ARG A 30 11.80 9.37 26.97
CA ARG A 30 11.00 9.05 28.15
C ARG A 30 9.69 9.85 28.13
N ASN A 31 8.58 9.20 28.51
CA ASN A 31 7.23 9.78 28.41
C ASN A 31 6.91 10.28 26.99
N SER A 32 6.83 9.35 26.03
CA SER A 32 6.62 9.63 24.61
C SER A 32 5.33 10.37 24.26
N ILE A 33 4.44 10.58 25.23
CA ILE A 33 3.19 11.35 25.12
C ILE A 33 3.44 12.85 25.35
N SER A 34 4.48 13.22 26.10
CA SER A 34 4.80 14.63 26.37
C SER A 34 5.08 15.40 25.07
N LYS A 35 4.40 16.52 24.90
CA LYS A 35 4.55 17.39 23.73
C LYS A 35 5.94 18.04 23.68
N ASP A 36 6.54 18.34 24.83
CA ASP A 36 7.86 18.98 24.93
C ASP A 36 8.99 18.15 24.32
N ASN A 37 8.79 16.83 24.17
CA ASN A 37 9.74 15.95 23.52
C ASN A 37 9.80 16.13 22.00
N TYR A 38 8.83 16.84 21.41
CA TYR A 38 8.71 16.98 19.97
C TYR A 38 8.64 18.45 19.56
N SER A 39 9.23 18.77 18.41
CA SER A 39 9.16 20.10 17.81
C SER A 39 9.07 19.95 16.30
N LYS A 40 8.35 20.86 15.62
CA LYS A 40 8.29 20.87 14.15
C LYS A 40 9.67 21.11 13.53
N ASP A 41 10.47 21.98 14.15
CA ASP A 41 11.82 22.32 13.71
C ASP A 41 12.90 21.51 14.43
N GLY A 42 12.50 20.42 15.08
CA GLY A 42 13.39 19.51 15.80
C GLY A 42 14.18 18.58 14.88
N ILE A 43 14.96 17.69 15.51
CA ILE A 43 15.74 16.64 14.86
C ILE A 43 14.77 15.63 14.22
N PRO A 44 14.85 15.38 12.89
CA PRO A 44 14.01 14.38 12.24
C PRO A 44 14.08 13.03 12.96
N TRP A 45 12.93 12.45 13.31
CA TRP A 45 12.88 11.21 14.10
C TRP A 45 11.92 10.20 13.49
N LEU A 46 12.47 9.04 13.09
CA LEU A 46 11.71 8.02 12.36
C LEU A 46 11.28 6.86 13.25
N THR A 47 10.10 6.34 12.94
CA THR A 47 9.51 5.10 13.45
C THR A 47 9.22 4.14 12.28
N PRO A 48 9.10 2.81 12.51
CA PRO A 48 8.74 1.88 11.45
C PRO A 48 7.43 2.24 10.73
N ALA A 49 6.51 2.91 11.43
CA ALA A 49 5.25 3.39 10.87
C ALA A 49 5.43 4.48 9.80
N ASP A 50 6.53 5.25 9.85
CA ASP A 50 6.86 6.24 8.83
C ASP A 50 7.27 5.58 7.51
N LEU A 51 7.74 4.33 7.56
CA LEU A 51 8.12 3.55 6.37
C LEU A 51 7.00 2.64 5.87
N SER A 52 5.85 2.59 6.57
CA SER A 52 4.69 1.87 6.09
C SER A 52 4.15 2.55 4.83
N ASN A 53 4.13 1.84 3.70
CA ASN A 53 3.78 2.36 2.37
C ASN A 53 4.69 3.48 1.85
N TYR A 54 5.93 3.56 2.36
CA TYR A 54 6.94 4.46 1.81
C TYR A 54 7.66 3.79 0.64
N HIS A 55 7.82 4.50 -0.46
CA HIS A 55 8.32 3.94 -1.73
C HIS A 55 9.61 4.55 -2.24
N GLU A 56 10.02 5.70 -1.70
CA GLU A 56 11.27 6.35 -2.09
C GLU A 56 12.50 5.65 -1.49
N ASP A 57 13.65 5.87 -2.12
CA ASP A 57 14.91 5.27 -1.66
C ASP A 57 15.52 6.02 -0.47
N THR A 58 15.20 7.31 -0.35
CA THR A 58 15.76 8.22 0.63
C THR A 58 14.65 8.92 1.40
N ILE A 59 14.82 9.10 2.70
CA ILE A 59 13.88 9.82 3.57
C ILE A 59 14.58 10.98 4.28
N LEU A 60 13.92 12.14 4.31
CA LEU A 60 14.43 13.35 4.96
C LEU A 60 13.82 13.60 6.34
N ARG A 61 12.57 13.14 6.55
CA ARG A 61 11.81 13.38 7.77
C ARG A 61 10.63 12.41 7.89
N GLY A 62 10.29 12.03 9.12
CA GLY A 62 9.09 11.27 9.44
C GLY A 62 7.96 12.17 9.92
N LYS A 63 6.90 11.59 10.48
CA LYS A 63 5.75 12.35 11.00
C LYS A 63 6.07 13.24 12.20
N ARG A 64 7.12 12.90 12.97
CA ARG A 64 7.54 13.65 14.17
C ARG A 64 9.02 13.99 14.10
N SER A 65 9.41 14.96 14.91
CA SER A 65 10.82 15.34 15.10
C SER A 65 11.04 15.61 16.57
N LEU A 66 12.20 15.19 17.09
CA LEU A 66 12.55 15.36 18.50
C LEU A 66 12.98 16.79 18.75
N SER A 67 12.44 17.40 19.81
CA SER A 67 13.04 18.62 20.36
C SER A 67 14.41 18.32 20.95
N ILE A 68 15.16 19.36 21.31
CA ILE A 68 16.42 19.22 22.06
C ILE A 68 16.20 18.46 23.38
N VAL A 69 15.08 18.76 24.07
CA VAL A 69 14.68 18.09 25.31
C VAL A 69 14.38 16.61 25.06
N GLY A 70 13.59 16.31 24.02
CA GLY A 70 13.24 14.93 23.67
C GLY A 70 14.45 14.10 23.28
N TYR A 71 15.37 14.68 22.50
CA TYR A 71 16.63 14.03 22.16
C TYR A 71 17.48 13.75 23.40
N GLY A 72 17.69 14.77 24.26
CA GLY A 72 18.47 14.65 25.49
C GLY A 72 17.93 13.62 26.49
N ASN A 73 16.61 13.46 26.55
CA ASN A 73 15.91 12.51 27.42
C ASN A 73 15.65 11.14 26.76
N SER A 74 16.33 10.83 25.66
CA SER A 74 16.20 9.57 24.94
C SER A 74 17.53 8.82 24.82
N SER A 75 17.46 7.55 24.42
CA SER A 75 18.62 6.79 23.95
C SER A 75 18.90 6.98 22.46
N ALA A 76 18.15 7.87 21.79
CA ALA A 76 18.28 8.10 20.37
C ALA A 76 19.64 8.71 20.03
N LYS A 77 20.07 8.55 18.78
CA LYS A 77 21.39 8.94 18.31
C LYS A 77 21.23 9.60 16.95
N LEU A 78 22.00 10.66 16.72
CA LEU A 78 22.16 11.22 15.38
C LEU A 78 22.84 10.20 14.47
N ILE A 79 22.24 10.03 13.30
CA ILE A 79 22.62 9.13 12.24
C ILE A 79 22.91 10.02 11.04
N PRO A 80 24.14 9.98 10.48
CA PRO A 80 24.51 10.86 9.39
C PRO A 80 23.77 10.53 8.09
N GLN A 81 23.70 11.50 7.20
CA GLN A 81 23.22 11.32 5.82
C GLN A 81 23.97 10.16 5.14
N GLY A 82 23.30 9.44 4.25
CA GLY A 82 23.84 8.27 3.56
C GLY A 82 23.80 6.98 4.38
N SER A 83 23.39 7.03 5.65
CA SER A 83 23.19 5.81 6.45
C SER A 83 21.99 5.01 5.97
N VAL A 84 22.09 3.69 6.01
CA VAL A 84 21.00 2.78 5.63
C VAL A 84 20.19 2.40 6.86
N LEU A 85 18.95 2.85 6.92
CA LEU A 85 18.04 2.62 8.04
C LEU A 85 17.26 1.35 7.78
N PHE A 86 17.31 0.40 8.72
CA PHE A 86 16.61 -0.88 8.58
C PHE A 86 15.71 -1.13 9.79
N THR A 87 14.43 -1.44 9.55
CA THR A 87 13.52 -1.79 10.64
C THR A 87 13.85 -3.18 11.17
N SER A 88 14.08 -3.24 12.47
CA SER A 88 14.40 -4.47 13.20
C SER A 88 13.20 -5.11 13.88
N ARG A 89 12.01 -4.49 13.81
CA ARG A 89 10.74 -5.00 14.35
C ARG A 89 9.56 -4.24 13.75
N ALA A 90 8.38 -4.86 13.79
CA ALA A 90 7.08 -4.28 13.46
C ALA A 90 6.97 -3.53 12.10
N PRO A 91 7.17 -4.20 10.95
CA PRO A 91 7.82 -5.49 10.73
C PRO A 91 9.34 -5.34 10.48
N ILE A 92 10.07 -6.46 10.49
CA ILE A 92 11.45 -6.48 10.00
C ILE A 92 11.45 -6.27 8.48
N GLY A 93 12.39 -5.47 7.97
CA GLY A 93 12.70 -5.44 6.54
C GLY A 93 12.41 -4.15 5.78
N TYR A 94 11.78 -3.14 6.38
CA TYR A 94 11.71 -1.82 5.74
C TYR A 94 13.10 -1.20 5.73
N CYS A 95 13.49 -0.64 4.58
CA CYS A 95 14.85 -0.16 4.37
C CYS A 95 14.87 1.10 3.50
N VAL A 96 15.56 2.13 3.98
CA VAL A 96 15.64 3.45 3.34
C VAL A 96 16.99 4.10 3.67
N ILE A 97 17.43 5.03 2.86
CA ILE A 97 18.65 5.81 3.10
C ILE A 97 18.28 7.12 3.82
N ALA A 98 19.07 7.53 4.79
CA ALA A 98 18.93 8.84 5.43
C ALA A 98 19.36 9.95 4.45
N GLY A 99 18.45 10.83 4.06
CA GLY A 99 18.75 11.93 3.12
C GLY A 99 19.41 13.14 3.77
N ASN A 100 19.45 13.17 5.09
CA ASN A 100 20.03 14.21 5.94
C ASN A 100 20.43 13.58 7.29
N GLU A 101 20.99 14.36 8.21
CA GLU A 101 21.21 13.90 9.58
C GLU A 101 19.86 13.72 10.30
N ILE A 102 19.61 12.52 10.82
CA ILE A 102 18.33 12.14 11.42
C ILE A 102 18.54 11.28 12.67
N SER A 103 17.46 10.95 13.37
CA SER A 103 17.43 9.94 14.43
C SER A 103 16.31 8.93 14.18
N THR A 104 16.38 7.78 14.84
CA THR A 104 15.35 6.73 14.76
C THR A 104 14.90 6.29 16.16
N ASN A 105 13.77 5.60 16.23
CA ASN A 105 13.34 4.88 17.43
C ASN A 105 14.05 3.52 17.59
N GLN A 106 13.80 2.81 18.69
CA GLN A 106 14.40 1.49 18.94
C GLN A 106 14.02 0.40 17.91
N GLY A 107 12.98 0.67 17.11
CA GLY A 107 12.51 -0.21 16.04
C GLY A 107 13.45 -0.29 14.84
N PHE A 108 14.53 0.49 14.82
CA PHE A 108 15.55 0.45 13.78
C PHE A 108 16.88 -0.12 14.27
N LYS A 109 17.64 -0.65 13.31
CA LYS A 109 19.09 -0.81 13.37
C LYS A 109 19.64 -0.17 12.10
N SER A 110 20.27 0.98 12.26
CA SER A 110 20.84 1.75 11.15
C SER A 110 22.28 1.32 10.92
N PHE A 111 22.63 1.13 9.66
CA PHE A 111 23.97 0.80 9.20
C PHE A 111 24.60 2.09 8.69
N VAL A 112 25.64 2.58 9.37
CA VAL A 112 26.43 3.72 8.89
C VAL A 112 27.65 3.16 8.17
N PRO A 113 27.64 3.07 6.82
CA PRO A 113 28.76 2.48 6.08
C PRO A 113 30.01 3.35 6.20
N ALA A 114 31.18 2.73 6.28
CA ALA A 114 32.45 3.40 6.01
C ALA A 114 32.59 3.70 4.50
N GLY A 115 33.57 4.52 4.10
CA GLY A 115 33.83 4.76 2.70
C GLY A 115 34.22 3.46 1.98
N GLY A 116 33.99 3.41 0.67
CA GLY A 116 34.12 2.16 -0.10
C GLY A 116 32.88 1.27 -0.15
N ILE A 117 31.82 1.61 0.61
CA ILE A 117 30.51 0.93 0.54
C ILE A 117 29.45 1.90 0.02
N ASN A 118 28.84 1.56 -1.12
CA ASN A 118 27.72 2.29 -1.68
C ASN A 118 26.44 2.05 -0.83
N PRO A 119 25.81 3.08 -0.24
CA PRO A 119 24.60 2.93 0.56
C PRO A 119 23.43 2.27 -0.19
N TYR A 120 23.29 2.51 -1.50
CA TYR A 120 22.26 1.90 -2.33
C TYR A 120 22.49 0.40 -2.52
N PHE A 121 23.74 -0.02 -2.67
CA PHE A 121 24.11 -1.44 -2.74
C PHE A 121 23.71 -2.14 -1.43
N LEU A 122 24.06 -1.53 -0.29
CA LEU A 122 23.71 -2.03 1.04
C LEU A 122 22.18 -2.09 1.25
N ARG A 123 21.46 -1.04 0.86
CA ARG A 123 19.99 -1.01 0.92
C ARG A 123 19.36 -2.12 0.08
N TYR A 124 19.78 -2.29 -1.17
CA TYR A 124 19.22 -3.33 -2.03
C TYR A 124 19.47 -4.73 -1.47
N TYR A 125 20.62 -4.97 -0.86
CA TYR A 125 20.91 -6.25 -0.22
C TYR A 125 20.00 -6.51 0.98
N LEU A 126 19.82 -5.50 1.84
CA LEU A 126 18.94 -5.60 3.01
C LEU A 126 17.48 -5.85 2.63
N ILE A 127 16.99 -5.18 1.57
CA ILE A 127 15.66 -5.44 1.00
C ILE A 127 15.54 -6.90 0.54
N ASN A 128 16.55 -7.43 -0.15
CA ASN A 128 16.58 -8.83 -0.60
C ASN A 128 16.75 -9.83 0.56
N SER A 129 17.31 -9.38 1.68
CA SER A 129 17.68 -10.23 2.82
C SER A 129 16.65 -10.21 3.95
N LYS A 130 15.41 -9.77 3.71
CA LYS A 130 14.35 -9.78 4.73
C LYS A 130 14.21 -11.14 5.44
N VAL A 131 14.04 -12.22 4.69
CA VAL A 131 13.89 -13.59 5.24
C VAL A 131 15.14 -14.01 6.04
N TYR A 132 16.32 -13.60 5.60
CA TYR A 132 17.57 -13.86 6.30
C TYR A 132 17.68 -13.06 7.60
N ALA A 133 17.29 -11.79 7.59
CA ALA A 133 17.24 -10.97 8.79
C ALA A 133 16.23 -11.52 9.81
N GLU A 134 15.06 -12.00 9.33
CA GLU A 134 14.04 -12.65 10.15
C GLU A 134 14.55 -13.96 10.77
N SER A 135 15.29 -14.79 10.03
CA SER A 135 15.84 -16.05 10.57
C SER A 135 16.91 -15.84 11.64
N LYS A 136 17.57 -14.67 11.66
CA LYS A 136 18.49 -14.28 12.74
C LYS A 136 17.77 -13.59 13.89
N ALA A 137 16.55 -13.10 13.72
CA ALA A 137 15.80 -12.40 14.78
C ALA A 137 15.44 -13.34 15.95
N SER A 138 15.07 -12.76 17.08
CA SER A 138 14.62 -13.49 18.29
C SER A 138 13.19 -13.09 18.66
N GLY A 139 12.46 -13.99 19.32
CA GLY A 139 11.09 -13.78 19.79
C GLY A 139 10.08 -14.62 19.00
N THR A 140 9.05 -15.12 19.69
CA THR A 140 8.00 -15.96 19.09
C THR A 140 6.77 -15.15 18.67
N THR A 141 6.38 -14.13 19.45
CA THR A 141 5.23 -13.24 19.16
C THR A 141 5.62 -11.99 18.38
N PHE A 142 6.80 -11.42 18.68
CA PHE A 142 7.34 -10.26 17.96
C PHE A 142 8.82 -10.50 17.69
N LEU A 143 9.15 -10.80 16.42
CA LEU A 143 10.53 -10.94 15.99
C LEU A 143 11.26 -9.59 16.10
N GLU A 144 12.43 -9.62 16.73
CA GLU A 144 13.33 -8.48 16.81
C GLU A 144 14.78 -8.86 16.46
N LEU A 145 15.37 -8.07 15.56
CA LEU A 145 16.78 -8.16 15.22
C LEU A 145 17.60 -7.24 16.14
N SER A 146 18.33 -7.82 17.08
CA SER A 146 19.19 -7.05 17.99
C SER A 146 20.36 -6.40 17.24
N GLY A 147 20.93 -5.31 17.78
CA GLY A 147 22.08 -4.64 17.14
C GLY A 147 23.30 -5.54 16.97
N LYS A 148 23.57 -6.42 17.96
CA LYS A 148 24.65 -7.42 17.86
C LYS A 148 24.42 -8.40 16.72
N LYS A 149 23.17 -8.83 16.50
CA LYS A 149 22.83 -9.75 15.40
C LYS A 149 22.80 -9.04 14.05
N ALA A 150 22.31 -7.81 13.99
CA ALA A 150 22.39 -6.96 12.80
C ALA A 150 23.84 -6.75 12.34
N GLY A 151 24.76 -6.53 13.29
CA GLY A 151 26.20 -6.42 13.00
C GLY A 151 26.85 -7.70 12.46
N LYS A 152 26.25 -8.87 12.71
CA LYS A 152 26.73 -10.19 12.25
C LYS A 152 26.07 -10.66 10.97
N LEU A 153 25.17 -9.88 10.38
CA LEU A 153 24.61 -10.23 9.08
C LEU A 153 25.76 -10.27 8.06
N SER A 154 25.78 -11.35 7.27
CA SER A 154 26.80 -11.56 6.25
C SER A 154 26.41 -10.85 4.95
N PHE A 155 27.35 -10.13 4.33
CA PHE A 155 27.17 -9.40 3.08
C PHE A 155 28.21 -9.83 2.03
N PRO A 156 27.80 -10.02 0.77
CA PRO A 156 28.72 -10.28 -0.33
C PRO A 156 29.21 -8.95 -0.88
N ILE A 157 30.38 -8.50 -0.43
CA ILE A 157 30.96 -7.22 -0.81
C ILE A 157 31.65 -7.36 -2.17
N ALA A 158 31.24 -6.52 -3.11
CA ALA A 158 31.83 -6.37 -4.44
C ALA A 158 32.79 -5.17 -4.45
N PRO A 159 33.70 -5.06 -5.44
CA PRO A 159 34.50 -3.84 -5.65
C PRO A 159 33.62 -2.59 -5.75
N LEU A 160 34.09 -1.44 -5.28
CA LEU A 160 33.28 -0.21 -5.20
C LEU A 160 32.68 0.19 -6.56
N ASN A 161 33.46 0.10 -7.64
CA ASN A 161 32.98 0.43 -8.98
C ASN A 161 31.93 -0.57 -9.46
N GLU A 162 32.09 -1.86 -9.16
CA GLU A 162 31.06 -2.87 -9.44
C GLU A 162 29.78 -2.62 -8.61
N GLN A 163 29.89 -2.23 -7.33
CA GLN A 163 28.73 -1.85 -6.52
C GLN A 163 27.90 -0.76 -7.21
N LYS A 164 28.54 0.26 -7.80
CA LYS A 164 27.87 1.32 -8.58
C LYS A 164 27.21 0.76 -9.84
N ARG A 165 27.94 -0.04 -10.64
CA ARG A 165 27.36 -0.68 -11.84
C ARG A 165 26.15 -1.55 -11.49
N ILE A 166 26.18 -2.25 -10.36
CA ILE A 166 25.07 -3.06 -9.86
C ILE A 166 23.88 -2.17 -9.49
N THR A 167 24.08 -1.09 -8.73
CA THR A 167 22.98 -0.20 -8.32
C THR A 167 22.33 0.44 -9.54
N ASP A 168 23.12 0.98 -10.46
CA ASP A 168 22.62 1.62 -11.68
C ASP A 168 21.81 0.64 -12.53
N LYS A 169 22.26 -0.62 -12.60
CA LYS A 169 21.55 -1.66 -13.33
C LYS A 169 20.25 -2.08 -12.64
N ILE A 170 20.23 -2.17 -11.31
CA ILE A 170 19.01 -2.44 -10.54
C ILE A 170 17.99 -1.33 -10.78
N ASP A 171 18.41 -0.06 -10.66
CA ASP A 171 17.56 1.11 -10.83
C ASP A 171 16.93 1.12 -12.22
N SER A 172 17.76 0.98 -13.27
CA SER A 172 17.29 0.89 -14.65
C SER A 172 16.26 -0.22 -14.88
N LEU A 173 16.47 -1.40 -14.27
CA LEU A 173 15.55 -2.52 -14.41
C LEU A 173 14.27 -2.33 -13.59
N PHE A 174 14.35 -1.71 -12.41
CA PHE A 174 13.18 -1.38 -11.59
C PHE A 174 12.33 -0.30 -12.24
N ASP A 175 12.93 0.69 -12.89
CA ASP A 175 12.21 1.68 -13.69
C ASP A 175 11.48 1.04 -14.86
N ARG A 176 12.14 0.15 -15.61
CA ARG A 176 11.49 -0.61 -16.69
C ARG A 176 10.35 -1.46 -16.17
N LYS A 177 10.54 -2.13 -15.02
CA LYS A 177 9.49 -2.90 -14.35
C LYS A 177 8.31 -2.01 -13.97
N ASN A 178 8.56 -0.85 -13.38
CA ASN A 178 7.52 0.09 -12.94
C ASN A 178 6.73 0.65 -14.14
N LYS A 179 7.41 0.97 -15.24
CA LYS A 179 6.76 1.36 -16.51
C LYS A 179 5.89 0.23 -17.06
N ALA A 180 6.40 -1.00 -17.10
CA ALA A 180 5.62 -2.17 -17.53
C ALA A 180 4.40 -2.42 -16.64
N LYS A 181 4.55 -2.26 -15.32
CA LYS A 181 3.43 -2.36 -14.38
C LYS A 181 2.36 -1.29 -14.63
N LYS A 182 2.76 -0.02 -14.80
CA LYS A 182 1.82 1.06 -15.13
C LYS A 182 1.06 0.80 -16.42
N ALA A 183 1.76 0.32 -17.46
CA ALA A 183 1.12 -0.05 -18.73
C ALA A 183 0.12 -1.20 -18.54
N LEU A 184 0.48 -2.23 -17.78
CA LEU A 184 -0.38 -3.37 -17.48
C LEU A 184 -1.64 -2.95 -16.70
N ASP A 185 -1.47 -2.09 -15.69
CA ASP A 185 -2.55 -1.59 -14.83
C ASP A 185 -3.57 -0.72 -15.63
N ALA A 186 -3.18 -0.16 -16.79
CA ALA A 186 -4.06 0.62 -17.66
C ALA A 186 -4.91 -0.21 -18.63
N ILE A 187 -4.50 -1.46 -18.92
CA ILE A 187 -5.18 -2.33 -19.91
C ILE A 187 -6.66 -2.57 -19.58
N PRO A 188 -7.09 -2.86 -18.32
CA PRO A 188 -8.50 -3.15 -18.03
C PRO A 188 -9.47 -2.04 -18.45
N ALA A 189 -9.09 -0.78 -18.24
CA ALA A 189 -9.90 0.37 -18.63
C ALA A 189 -10.03 0.46 -20.16
N LEU A 190 -8.92 0.28 -20.88
CA LEU A 190 -8.90 0.28 -22.35
C LEU A 190 -9.75 -0.86 -22.94
N LEU A 191 -9.63 -2.08 -22.40
CA LEU A 191 -10.45 -3.21 -22.84
C LEU A 191 -11.94 -2.98 -22.61
N ASN A 192 -12.30 -2.34 -21.49
CA ASN A 192 -13.69 -2.00 -21.21
C ASN A 192 -14.23 -0.96 -22.22
N GLN A 193 -13.46 0.10 -22.50
CA GLN A 193 -13.83 1.11 -23.49
C GLN A 193 -13.96 0.51 -24.91
N TYR A 194 -12.99 -0.30 -25.33
CA TYR A 194 -13.01 -0.99 -26.62
C TYR A 194 -14.25 -1.89 -26.75
N ARG A 195 -14.56 -2.67 -25.70
CA ARG A 195 -15.77 -3.50 -25.65
C ARG A 195 -17.04 -2.68 -25.81
N GLN A 196 -17.17 -1.58 -25.06
CA GLN A 196 -18.35 -0.72 -25.14
C GLN A 196 -18.52 -0.11 -26.54
N SER A 197 -17.42 0.33 -27.16
CA SER A 197 -17.43 0.89 -28.51
C SER A 197 -17.87 -0.12 -29.56
N ILE A 198 -17.34 -1.35 -29.53
CA ILE A 198 -17.72 -2.38 -30.51
C ILE A 198 -19.18 -2.81 -30.31
N LEU A 199 -19.61 -3.04 -29.07
CA LEU A 199 -21.01 -3.39 -28.83
C LEU A 199 -21.95 -2.27 -29.27
N ALA A 200 -21.59 -1.00 -29.03
CA ALA A 200 -22.36 0.12 -29.56
C ALA A 200 -22.40 0.08 -31.10
N ALA A 201 -21.28 -0.14 -31.78
CA ALA A 201 -21.21 -0.24 -33.23
C ALA A 201 -22.02 -1.43 -33.78
N ALA A 202 -21.99 -2.58 -33.12
CA ALA A 202 -22.73 -3.79 -33.49
C ALA A 202 -24.23 -3.55 -33.51
N PHE A 203 -24.78 -3.03 -32.40
CA PHE A 203 -26.22 -2.83 -32.26
C PHE A 203 -26.71 -1.50 -32.85
N GLN A 204 -25.80 -0.62 -33.26
CA GLN A 204 -26.09 0.47 -34.20
C GLN A 204 -25.83 0.04 -35.65
N GLY A 205 -25.50 -1.21 -35.92
CA GLY A 205 -25.25 -1.70 -37.29
C GLY A 205 -24.07 -1.02 -38.01
N THR A 206 -23.24 -0.21 -37.36
CA THR A 206 -22.05 0.36 -38.03
C THR A 206 -20.95 -0.68 -38.16
N LEU A 207 -20.97 -1.75 -37.35
CA LEU A 207 -20.01 -2.86 -37.42
C LEU A 207 -20.03 -3.60 -38.76
N THR A 208 -21.21 -3.75 -39.37
CA THR A 208 -21.44 -4.49 -40.63
C THR A 208 -21.73 -3.55 -41.81
N LYS A 209 -21.42 -2.26 -41.68
CA LYS A 209 -21.72 -1.25 -42.69
C LYS A 209 -21.09 -1.59 -44.05
N ASP A 210 -19.83 -2.03 -44.05
CA ASP A 210 -19.11 -2.35 -45.29
C ASP A 210 -19.63 -3.63 -45.94
N TRP A 211 -20.13 -4.58 -45.14
CA TRP A 211 -20.71 -5.83 -45.63
C TRP A 211 -22.06 -5.62 -46.35
N ARG A 212 -22.90 -4.69 -45.88
CA ARG A 212 -24.26 -4.46 -46.42
C ARG A 212 -24.42 -3.24 -47.34
N GLY A 213 -23.40 -2.40 -47.46
CA GLY A 213 -23.54 -1.06 -48.03
C GLY A 213 -24.22 -0.05 -47.08
N ASN A 214 -24.48 1.18 -47.53
CA ASN A 214 -24.99 2.26 -46.68
C ASN A 214 -26.45 2.07 -46.18
N ILE A 215 -27.13 0.96 -46.50
CA ILE A 215 -28.57 0.76 -46.27
C ILE A 215 -28.80 -0.21 -45.09
N ARG A 216 -29.75 0.10 -44.19
CA ARG A 216 -30.23 -0.80 -43.11
C ARG A 216 -31.55 -1.45 -43.48
N GLU A 217 -31.59 -2.13 -44.61
CA GLU A 217 -32.83 -2.80 -45.03
C GLU A 217 -33.12 -3.99 -44.10
N GLY A 218 -34.37 -4.14 -43.67
CA GLY A 218 -34.80 -5.27 -42.82
C GLY A 218 -34.46 -5.17 -41.33
N TRP A 219 -33.80 -4.11 -40.85
CA TRP A 219 -33.61 -3.91 -39.41
C TRP A 219 -34.92 -3.50 -38.74
N THR A 220 -35.34 -4.25 -37.72
CA THR A 220 -36.56 -3.98 -36.96
C THR A 220 -36.24 -3.84 -35.48
N VAL A 221 -37.10 -3.13 -34.73
CA VAL A 221 -36.98 -3.08 -33.27
C VAL A 221 -37.96 -4.08 -32.68
N ASN A 222 -37.42 -5.07 -31.96
CA ASN A 222 -38.19 -6.13 -31.34
C ASN A 222 -37.99 -6.13 -29.83
N THR A 223 -38.87 -6.83 -29.11
CA THR A 223 -38.67 -7.08 -27.69
C THR A 223 -37.83 -8.35 -27.51
N VAL A 224 -37.02 -8.41 -26.45
CA VAL A 224 -36.33 -9.64 -26.05
C VAL A 224 -37.33 -10.78 -25.83
N GLY A 225 -38.54 -10.47 -25.36
CA GLY A 225 -39.62 -11.45 -25.19
C GLY A 225 -40.08 -12.11 -26.49
N SER A 226 -39.91 -11.47 -27.65
CA SER A 226 -40.32 -12.03 -28.96
C SER A 226 -39.48 -13.23 -29.42
N ILE A 227 -38.25 -13.35 -28.93
CA ILE A 227 -37.32 -14.45 -29.29
C ILE A 227 -37.13 -15.47 -28.16
N ILE A 228 -37.74 -15.25 -26.99
CA ILE A 228 -37.66 -16.16 -25.85
C ILE A 228 -38.80 -17.16 -25.91
N ASN A 229 -38.45 -18.44 -26.07
CA ASN A 229 -39.39 -19.56 -26.01
C ASN A 229 -39.87 -19.78 -24.57
N ASN A 230 -38.95 -19.71 -23.60
CA ASN A 230 -39.25 -19.97 -22.19
C ASN A 230 -38.18 -19.37 -21.26
N ILE A 231 -38.56 -19.13 -19.99
CA ILE A 231 -37.64 -18.67 -18.94
C ILE A 231 -37.77 -19.60 -17.75
N GLN A 232 -36.70 -20.34 -17.44
CA GLN A 232 -36.66 -21.20 -16.28
C GLN A 232 -35.94 -20.53 -15.11
N SER A 233 -36.41 -20.81 -13.90
CA SER A 233 -35.82 -20.33 -12.64
C SER A 233 -35.69 -21.50 -11.68
N GLY A 234 -34.64 -21.47 -10.86
CA GLY A 234 -34.47 -22.42 -9.77
C GLY A 234 -35.20 -22.02 -8.49
N LYS A 235 -34.88 -22.74 -7.42
CA LYS A 235 -35.33 -22.45 -6.05
C LYS A 235 -34.11 -22.18 -5.16
N SER A 236 -34.30 -21.40 -4.11
CA SER A 236 -33.32 -21.24 -3.02
C SER A 236 -33.80 -21.95 -1.77
N PHE A 237 -32.88 -22.69 -1.14
CA PHE A 237 -33.10 -23.38 0.11
C PHE A 237 -31.77 -23.60 0.84
N ARG A 238 -31.83 -24.08 2.09
CA ARG A 238 -30.65 -24.27 2.93
C ARG A 238 -29.67 -25.24 2.26
N CYS A 239 -28.44 -24.80 2.08
CA CYS A 239 -27.34 -25.53 1.47
C CYS A 239 -26.08 -25.38 2.34
N ILE A 240 -25.09 -26.23 2.13
CA ILE A 240 -23.76 -26.05 2.74
C ILE A 240 -22.99 -25.02 1.91
N GLU A 241 -22.37 -24.03 2.56
CA GLU A 241 -21.58 -22.96 1.91
C GLU A 241 -20.21 -23.44 1.43
N ARG A 242 -20.23 -24.42 0.52
CA ARG A 242 -19.08 -24.89 -0.25
C ARG A 242 -19.57 -25.46 -1.60
N PRO A 243 -18.70 -25.57 -2.61
CA PRO A 243 -19.03 -26.30 -3.83
C PRO A 243 -19.28 -27.78 -3.57
N PRO A 244 -20.12 -28.45 -4.39
CA PRO A 244 -20.31 -29.89 -4.33
C PRO A 244 -19.02 -30.63 -4.68
N LYS A 245 -18.79 -31.75 -3.98
CA LYS A 245 -17.68 -32.69 -4.17
C LYS A 245 -18.19 -33.98 -4.81
N ALA A 246 -17.40 -34.56 -5.70
CA ALA A 246 -17.72 -35.83 -6.38
C ALA A 246 -19.14 -35.81 -6.98
N ASN A 247 -20.02 -36.73 -6.55
CA ASN A 247 -21.38 -36.89 -7.07
C ASN A 247 -22.43 -36.06 -6.31
N GLU A 248 -22.01 -35.13 -5.45
CA GLU A 248 -22.94 -34.21 -4.79
C GLU A 248 -23.59 -33.26 -5.81
N LYS A 249 -24.85 -32.92 -5.57
CA LYS A 249 -25.57 -31.90 -6.34
C LYS A 249 -25.37 -30.52 -5.73
N GLY A 250 -25.31 -29.48 -6.56
CA GLY A 250 -25.14 -28.11 -6.13
C GLY A 250 -26.14 -27.15 -6.74
N ILE A 251 -26.36 -26.03 -6.05
CA ILE A 251 -27.09 -24.86 -6.59
C ILE A 251 -26.10 -23.73 -6.81
N VAL A 252 -26.24 -23.04 -7.94
CA VAL A 252 -25.36 -21.92 -8.29
C VAL A 252 -25.65 -20.66 -7.47
N LYS A 253 -24.60 -19.98 -7.04
CA LYS A 253 -24.66 -18.63 -6.46
C LYS A 253 -24.85 -17.59 -7.58
N ILE A 254 -25.21 -16.36 -7.21
CA ILE A 254 -25.25 -15.23 -8.16
C ILE A 254 -23.90 -14.98 -8.83
N SER A 255 -22.79 -15.28 -8.12
CA SER A 255 -21.41 -15.13 -8.58
C SER A 255 -20.99 -16.18 -9.62
N ALA A 256 -21.75 -17.26 -9.81
CA ALA A 256 -21.50 -18.24 -10.87
C ALA A 256 -21.77 -17.65 -12.26
N VAL A 257 -22.67 -16.67 -12.33
CA VAL A 257 -23.10 -16.01 -13.57
C VAL A 257 -22.72 -14.54 -13.48
N SER A 258 -21.54 -14.23 -13.99
CA SER A 258 -21.02 -12.87 -14.17
C SER A 258 -20.95 -12.53 -15.67
N TRP A 259 -20.28 -11.45 -16.04
CA TRP A 259 -19.96 -11.20 -17.44
C TRP A 259 -18.87 -12.15 -17.97
N GLY A 260 -18.15 -12.88 -17.11
CA GLY A 260 -17.09 -13.79 -17.56
C GLY A 260 -17.63 -15.13 -18.07
N ARG A 261 -16.88 -16.17 -17.70
CA ARG A 261 -17.25 -17.57 -17.91
C ARG A 261 -18.09 -18.08 -16.75
N PHE A 262 -18.85 -19.14 -17.00
CA PHE A 262 -19.60 -19.81 -15.94
C PHE A 262 -18.63 -20.40 -14.92
N ASN A 263 -18.80 -20.06 -13.65
CA ASN A 263 -17.93 -20.52 -12.58
C ASN A 263 -18.62 -21.58 -11.71
N GLU A 264 -18.26 -22.85 -11.94
CA GLU A 264 -18.82 -23.98 -11.20
C GLU A 264 -18.38 -24.03 -9.70
N ASP A 265 -17.33 -23.31 -9.31
CA ASP A 265 -16.92 -23.15 -7.91
C ASP A 265 -17.77 -22.13 -7.14
N GLU A 266 -18.53 -21.29 -7.83
CA GLU A 266 -19.47 -20.36 -7.18
C GLU A 266 -20.82 -21.04 -6.94
N SER A 267 -20.79 -22.15 -6.22
CA SER A 267 -21.95 -23.00 -5.95
C SER A 267 -22.02 -23.42 -4.48
N LYS A 268 -23.19 -23.93 -4.07
CA LYS A 268 -23.48 -24.42 -2.73
C LYS A 268 -23.93 -25.88 -2.82
N THR A 269 -23.43 -26.75 -1.95
CA THR A 269 -23.84 -28.15 -1.88
C THR A 269 -25.26 -28.28 -1.33
N VAL A 270 -26.11 -29.00 -2.05
CA VAL A 270 -27.48 -29.30 -1.65
C VAL A 270 -27.49 -30.35 -0.56
N THR A 271 -28.24 -30.10 0.53
CA THR A 271 -28.43 -31.08 1.62
C THR A 271 -29.68 -31.92 1.44
N ASP A 272 -30.71 -31.40 0.77
CA ASP A 272 -32.00 -32.05 0.57
C ASP A 272 -32.30 -32.12 -0.93
N ILE A 273 -32.03 -33.29 -1.52
CA ILE A 273 -32.16 -33.55 -2.96
C ILE A 273 -33.63 -33.52 -3.39
N SER A 274 -34.58 -33.84 -2.50
CA SER A 274 -36.02 -33.88 -2.83
C SER A 274 -36.58 -32.52 -3.25
N ARG A 275 -35.88 -31.43 -2.87
CA ARG A 275 -36.24 -30.05 -3.21
C ARG A 275 -35.72 -29.60 -4.57
N LEU A 276 -34.84 -30.39 -5.20
CA LEU A 276 -34.33 -30.09 -6.54
C LEU A 276 -35.40 -30.37 -7.59
N ASN A 277 -35.45 -29.49 -8.57
CA ASN A 277 -36.25 -29.67 -9.76
C ASN A 277 -35.31 -30.11 -10.89
N GLU A 278 -35.50 -31.31 -11.43
CA GLU A 278 -34.66 -31.82 -12.52
C GLU A 278 -34.71 -30.92 -13.78
N LYS A 279 -35.81 -30.18 -13.99
CA LYS A 279 -35.88 -29.19 -15.08
C LYS A 279 -34.89 -28.03 -14.91
N ALA A 280 -34.53 -27.71 -13.67
CA ALA A 280 -33.62 -26.62 -13.33
C ALA A 280 -32.13 -27.02 -13.38
N LYS A 281 -31.81 -28.25 -13.83
CA LYS A 281 -30.43 -28.66 -14.07
C LYS A 281 -29.81 -27.81 -15.18
N ILE A 282 -28.59 -27.36 -14.95
CA ILE A 282 -27.81 -26.54 -15.89
C ILE A 282 -27.04 -27.49 -16.80
N PHE A 283 -26.99 -27.17 -18.09
CA PHE A 283 -26.19 -27.88 -19.08
C PHE A 283 -25.20 -26.93 -19.77
N GLU A 284 -24.15 -27.49 -20.35
CA GLU A 284 -23.28 -26.76 -21.28
C GLU A 284 -24.13 -26.20 -22.44
N GLY A 285 -23.89 -24.95 -22.83
CA GLY A 285 -24.66 -24.25 -23.85
C GLY A 285 -25.91 -23.53 -23.36
N ASP A 286 -26.29 -23.66 -22.08
CA ASP A 286 -27.42 -22.91 -21.51
C ASP A 286 -27.11 -21.40 -21.48
N LEU A 287 -28.04 -20.57 -21.96
CA LEU A 287 -27.97 -19.11 -21.80
C LEU A 287 -28.47 -18.73 -20.41
N LEU A 288 -27.52 -18.38 -19.54
CA LEU A 288 -27.79 -18.02 -18.15
C LEU A 288 -27.82 -16.50 -17.98
N PHE A 289 -28.73 -16.04 -17.11
CA PHE A 289 -28.96 -14.63 -16.83
C PHE A 289 -29.13 -14.41 -15.32
N SER A 290 -28.28 -13.56 -14.75
CA SER A 290 -28.35 -13.17 -13.34
C SER A 290 -29.43 -12.11 -13.15
N ARG A 291 -30.56 -12.49 -12.55
CA ARG A 291 -31.66 -11.54 -12.35
C ARG A 291 -31.48 -10.61 -11.16
N ALA A 292 -30.59 -10.95 -10.22
CA ALA A 292 -30.36 -10.15 -9.03
C ALA A 292 -28.89 -10.07 -8.64
N ASN A 293 -28.35 -8.85 -8.53
CA ASN A 293 -26.97 -8.56 -8.13
C ASN A 293 -26.80 -7.05 -7.86
N THR A 294 -25.56 -6.57 -7.72
CA THR A 294 -25.25 -5.13 -7.78
C THR A 294 -25.73 -4.51 -9.09
N ILE A 295 -25.83 -3.17 -9.15
CA ILE A 295 -26.27 -2.46 -10.37
C ILE A 295 -25.42 -2.81 -11.61
N GLU A 296 -24.13 -3.06 -11.43
CA GLU A 296 -23.18 -3.38 -12.51
C GLU A 296 -23.33 -4.81 -13.05
N LEU A 297 -23.85 -5.72 -12.20
CA LEU A 297 -23.92 -7.16 -12.48
C LEU A 297 -25.35 -7.69 -12.62
N VAL A 298 -26.37 -6.92 -12.23
CA VAL A 298 -27.78 -7.30 -12.47
C VAL A 298 -27.98 -7.39 -13.98
N GLY A 299 -28.49 -8.52 -14.46
CA GLY A 299 -28.57 -8.85 -15.87
C GLY A 299 -27.29 -9.36 -16.51
N ALA A 300 -26.27 -9.70 -15.70
CA ALA A 300 -25.11 -10.45 -16.19
C ALA A 300 -25.56 -11.71 -16.93
N CYS A 301 -25.08 -11.91 -18.15
CA CYS A 301 -25.46 -13.06 -18.96
C CYS A 301 -24.27 -13.68 -19.70
N LEU A 302 -24.31 -15.01 -19.80
CA LEU A 302 -23.30 -15.84 -20.44
C LEU A 302 -23.93 -17.11 -21.00
N ILE A 303 -23.20 -17.77 -21.90
CA ILE A 303 -23.51 -19.14 -22.32
C ILE A 303 -22.62 -20.05 -21.47
N ALA A 304 -23.20 -21.06 -20.82
CA ALA A 304 -22.47 -21.96 -19.94
C ALA A 304 -21.41 -22.75 -20.73
N ASN A 305 -20.13 -22.54 -20.43
CA ASN A 305 -19.04 -23.35 -20.95
C ASN A 305 -19.06 -24.76 -20.34
N LYS A 306 -18.24 -25.68 -20.85
CA LYS A 306 -18.01 -26.99 -20.22
C LYS A 306 -17.64 -26.87 -18.74
N PHE A 307 -18.32 -27.64 -17.90
CA PHE A 307 -18.08 -27.80 -16.44
C PHE A 307 -18.30 -29.26 -16.02
N LYS A 308 -17.92 -29.63 -14.79
CA LYS A 308 -17.94 -31.03 -14.33
C LYS A 308 -19.00 -31.35 -13.28
N LYS A 309 -19.37 -30.37 -12.46
CA LYS A 309 -20.29 -30.56 -11.32
C LYS A 309 -21.75 -30.69 -11.74
N ASP A 310 -22.54 -31.42 -10.96
CA ASP A 310 -23.99 -31.51 -11.15
C ASP A 310 -24.69 -30.29 -10.52
N LEU A 311 -24.96 -29.27 -11.33
CA LEU A 311 -25.39 -27.95 -10.88
C LEU A 311 -26.79 -27.59 -11.37
N TYR A 312 -27.54 -26.93 -10.48
CA TYR A 312 -28.92 -26.50 -10.68
C TYR A 312 -29.05 -24.99 -10.49
N LEU A 313 -30.03 -24.39 -11.18
CA LEU A 313 -30.36 -22.98 -11.05
C LEU A 313 -30.75 -22.64 -9.60
N SER A 314 -30.39 -21.43 -9.14
CA SER A 314 -31.01 -20.81 -7.97
C SER A 314 -32.19 -19.93 -8.38
N ASP A 315 -32.91 -19.36 -7.40
CA ASP A 315 -33.97 -18.37 -7.67
C ASP A 315 -33.43 -17.06 -8.26
N LYS A 316 -32.10 -16.83 -8.22
CA LYS A 316 -31.44 -15.61 -8.72
C LYS A 316 -30.79 -15.77 -10.10
N ILE A 317 -30.75 -16.98 -10.64
CA ILE A 317 -30.26 -17.25 -11.99
C ILE A 317 -31.40 -17.78 -12.83
N LEU A 318 -31.59 -17.18 -14.00
CA LEU A 318 -32.55 -17.60 -15.01
C LEU A 318 -31.84 -18.35 -16.13
N ARG A 319 -32.47 -19.40 -16.66
CA ARG A 319 -32.14 -19.93 -17.99
C ARG A 319 -33.08 -19.33 -19.01
N LEU A 320 -32.54 -18.72 -20.05
CA LEU A 320 -33.29 -18.19 -21.17
C LEU A 320 -33.24 -19.21 -22.31
N GLU A 321 -34.40 -19.78 -22.65
CA GLU A 321 -34.52 -20.72 -23.77
C GLU A 321 -34.88 -19.92 -25.02
N VAL A 322 -33.95 -19.85 -25.97
CA VAL A 322 -34.03 -19.12 -27.24
C VAL A 322 -33.55 -20.03 -28.36
N PRO A 323 -34.00 -19.84 -29.62
CA PRO A 323 -33.41 -20.56 -30.75
C PRO A 323 -31.91 -20.29 -30.88
N GLU A 324 -31.15 -21.28 -31.34
CA GLU A 324 -29.68 -21.28 -31.27
C GLU A 324 -29.07 -20.07 -31.99
N GLU A 325 -29.64 -19.68 -33.13
CA GLU A 325 -29.16 -18.54 -33.92
C GLU A 325 -29.23 -17.19 -33.17
N TYR A 326 -30.14 -17.03 -32.20
CA TYR A 326 -30.30 -15.78 -31.45
C TYR A 326 -29.48 -15.76 -30.16
N LYS A 327 -28.95 -16.91 -29.72
CA LYS A 327 -28.37 -17.06 -28.37
C LYS A 327 -27.17 -16.15 -28.15
N VAL A 328 -26.23 -16.18 -29.09
CA VAL A 328 -25.01 -15.35 -29.07
C VAL A 328 -25.36 -13.87 -29.23
N TYR A 329 -26.25 -13.55 -30.18
CA TYR A 329 -26.71 -12.19 -30.41
C TYR A 329 -27.34 -11.57 -29.15
N LEU A 330 -28.27 -12.29 -28.51
CA LEU A 330 -28.94 -11.85 -27.28
C LEU A 330 -27.95 -11.69 -26.12
N LYS A 331 -27.01 -12.65 -25.94
CA LYS A 331 -25.93 -12.56 -24.94
C LYS A 331 -25.19 -11.23 -25.07
N TRP A 332 -24.77 -10.87 -26.28
CA TRP A 332 -24.02 -9.64 -26.49
C TRP A 332 -24.88 -8.38 -26.45
N PHE A 333 -26.14 -8.45 -26.87
CA PHE A 333 -27.06 -7.32 -26.82
C PHE A 333 -27.33 -6.88 -25.38
N LEU A 334 -27.62 -7.82 -24.48
CA LEU A 334 -27.85 -7.53 -23.05
C LEU A 334 -26.60 -6.95 -22.36
N ARG A 335 -25.42 -7.17 -22.94
CA ARG A 335 -24.11 -6.63 -22.51
C ARG A 335 -23.79 -5.27 -23.10
N SER A 336 -24.48 -4.88 -24.17
CA SER A 336 -24.27 -3.60 -24.86
C SER A 336 -24.68 -2.41 -23.99
N PRO A 337 -24.14 -1.21 -24.23
CA PRO A 337 -24.57 0.00 -23.52
C PRO A 337 -26.09 0.23 -23.56
N SER A 338 -26.76 -0.09 -24.68
CA SER A 338 -28.21 0.05 -24.83
C SER A 338 -28.98 -0.97 -23.96
N GLY A 339 -28.60 -2.24 -24.05
CA GLY A 339 -29.22 -3.31 -23.24
C GLY A 339 -29.02 -3.07 -21.74
N ARG A 340 -27.79 -2.72 -21.34
CA ARG A 340 -27.42 -2.37 -19.96
C ARG A 340 -28.26 -1.23 -19.40
N LYS A 341 -28.38 -0.13 -20.14
CA LYS A 341 -29.16 1.05 -19.73
C LYS A 341 -30.63 0.72 -19.53
N GLN A 342 -31.20 -0.18 -20.34
CA GLN A 342 -32.58 -0.64 -20.18
C GLN A 342 -32.74 -1.53 -18.94
N ILE A 343 -31.83 -2.49 -18.73
CA ILE A 343 -31.81 -3.36 -17.53
C ILE A 343 -31.73 -2.51 -16.27
N GLU A 344 -30.80 -1.56 -16.20
CA GLU A 344 -30.58 -0.71 -15.03
C GLU A 344 -31.80 0.17 -14.70
N ARG A 345 -32.50 0.67 -15.72
CA ARG A 345 -33.75 1.45 -15.57
C ARG A 345 -34.92 0.60 -15.10
N MET A 346 -35.01 -0.63 -15.56
CA MET A 346 -36.10 -1.55 -15.24
C MET A 346 -35.86 -2.36 -13.96
N ALA A 347 -34.62 -2.40 -13.46
CA ALA A 347 -34.26 -3.08 -12.24
C ALA A 347 -34.72 -2.29 -11.00
N THR A 348 -35.35 -2.99 -10.07
CA THR A 348 -35.88 -2.42 -8.82
C THR A 348 -35.11 -2.95 -7.60
N GLY A 349 -35.28 -2.31 -6.44
CA GLY A 349 -34.60 -2.68 -5.19
C GLY A 349 -34.05 -1.47 -4.45
N ALA A 350 -34.19 -1.47 -3.12
CA ALA A 350 -33.93 -0.33 -2.22
C ALA A 350 -32.44 -0.13 -1.87
N GLN A 351 -31.57 -1.11 -2.10
CA GLN A 351 -30.14 -1.03 -1.81
C GLN A 351 -29.30 -1.13 -3.10
N HIS A 352 -28.24 -0.32 -3.21
CA HIS A 352 -27.29 -0.35 -4.34
C HIS A 352 -26.60 -1.71 -4.51
N SER A 353 -26.51 -2.50 -3.44
CA SER A 353 -25.90 -3.83 -3.42
C SER A 353 -26.78 -4.95 -3.96
N MET A 354 -28.09 -4.73 -4.14
CA MET A 354 -29.04 -5.77 -4.55
C MET A 354 -30.21 -5.22 -5.36
N ARG A 355 -30.00 -5.10 -6.67
CA ARG A 355 -31.02 -4.82 -7.68
C ARG A 355 -31.59 -6.12 -8.23
N ASN A 356 -32.84 -6.11 -8.66
CA ASN A 356 -33.50 -7.26 -9.26
C ASN A 356 -34.30 -6.85 -10.50
N ILE A 357 -34.27 -7.66 -11.55
CA ILE A 357 -35.13 -7.52 -12.73
C ILE A 357 -36.14 -8.67 -12.78
N SER A 358 -37.42 -8.33 -12.99
CA SER A 358 -38.47 -9.33 -13.16
C SER A 358 -38.40 -9.97 -14.56
N GLN A 359 -38.96 -11.17 -14.72
CA GLN A 359 -39.06 -11.82 -16.03
C GLN A 359 -39.92 -10.99 -17.00
N SER A 360 -40.97 -10.33 -16.50
CA SER A 360 -41.82 -9.45 -17.31
C SER A 360 -41.07 -8.20 -17.79
N SER A 361 -40.22 -7.61 -16.95
CA SER A 361 -39.35 -6.50 -17.36
C SER A 361 -38.27 -6.94 -18.35
N LEU A 362 -37.64 -8.10 -18.12
CA LEU A 362 -36.66 -8.67 -19.06
C LEU A 362 -37.26 -8.86 -20.46
N LYS A 363 -38.48 -9.39 -20.56
CA LYS A 363 -39.18 -9.57 -21.84
C LYS A 363 -39.49 -8.25 -22.55
N LYS A 364 -39.58 -7.11 -21.84
CA LYS A 364 -39.89 -5.78 -22.41
C LYS A 364 -38.67 -5.03 -22.94
N ILE A 365 -37.45 -5.53 -22.73
CA ILE A 365 -36.25 -4.88 -23.24
C ILE A 365 -36.32 -4.83 -24.77
N MET A 366 -36.12 -3.64 -25.34
CA MET A 366 -36.16 -3.40 -26.77
C MET A 366 -34.77 -3.62 -27.36
N MET A 367 -34.67 -4.43 -28.41
CA MET A 367 -33.44 -4.74 -29.12
C MET A 367 -33.59 -4.49 -30.62
N PRO A 368 -32.56 -3.97 -31.30
CA PRO A 368 -32.51 -4.00 -32.75
C PRO A 368 -32.32 -5.44 -33.21
N LEU A 369 -33.04 -5.85 -34.23
CA LEU A 369 -32.95 -7.16 -34.84
C LEU A 369 -32.69 -7.00 -36.35
N PRO A 370 -31.49 -7.35 -36.84
CA PRO A 370 -31.18 -7.34 -38.26
C PRO A 370 -31.74 -8.59 -38.96
N PRO A 371 -31.66 -8.66 -40.30
CA PRO A 371 -31.88 -9.90 -41.05
C PRO A 371 -31.01 -11.05 -40.51
N LYS A 372 -31.51 -12.29 -40.64
CA LYS A 372 -30.87 -13.48 -40.04
C LYS A 372 -29.41 -13.65 -40.43
N GLU A 373 -29.07 -13.43 -41.70
CA GLU A 373 -27.69 -13.55 -42.19
C GLU A 373 -26.76 -12.53 -41.54
N GLU A 374 -27.17 -11.26 -41.47
CA GLU A 374 -26.39 -10.20 -40.81
C GLU A 374 -26.26 -10.44 -39.30
N MET A 375 -27.31 -10.95 -38.66
CA MET A 375 -27.29 -11.30 -37.23
C MET A 375 -26.20 -12.34 -36.93
N LEU A 376 -26.06 -13.35 -37.79
CA LEU A 376 -25.06 -14.40 -37.64
C LEU A 376 -23.64 -13.84 -37.83
N VAL A 377 -23.43 -12.96 -38.81
CA VAL A 377 -22.15 -12.25 -39.03
C VAL A 377 -21.77 -11.40 -37.81
N ILE A 378 -22.72 -10.61 -37.28
CA ILE A 378 -22.50 -9.82 -36.05
C ILE A 378 -22.15 -10.74 -34.88
N SER A 379 -22.90 -11.83 -34.71
CA SER A 379 -22.71 -12.78 -33.61
C SER A 379 -21.32 -13.41 -33.65
N GLN A 380 -20.89 -13.87 -34.82
CA GLN A 380 -19.55 -14.45 -35.02
C GLN A 380 -18.46 -13.42 -34.72
N THR A 381 -18.57 -12.21 -35.28
CA THR A 381 -17.59 -11.13 -35.06
C THR A 381 -17.45 -10.79 -33.57
N LEU A 382 -18.57 -10.77 -32.83
CA LEU A 382 -18.57 -10.50 -31.39
C LEU A 382 -18.00 -11.65 -30.56
N GLU A 383 -18.16 -12.92 -30.96
CA GLU A 383 -17.49 -14.04 -30.30
C GLU A 383 -15.98 -14.01 -30.52
N GLU A 384 -15.52 -13.82 -31.76
CA GLU A 384 -14.09 -13.69 -32.07
C GLU A 384 -13.44 -12.55 -31.28
N MET A 385 -14.12 -11.41 -31.19
CA MET A 385 -13.71 -10.29 -30.33
C MET A 385 -13.68 -10.68 -28.85
N GLY A 386 -14.70 -11.39 -28.37
CA GLY A 386 -14.78 -11.87 -26.99
C GLY A 386 -13.61 -12.78 -26.63
N GLU A 387 -13.29 -13.74 -27.50
CA GLU A 387 -12.14 -14.63 -27.35
C GLU A 387 -10.82 -13.87 -27.35
N PHE A 388 -10.66 -12.90 -28.25
CA PHE A 388 -9.47 -12.04 -28.29
C PHE A 388 -9.29 -11.25 -26.97
N LEU A 389 -10.37 -10.69 -26.44
CA LEU A 389 -10.33 -9.98 -25.15
C LEU A 389 -9.97 -10.92 -23.98
N ASP A 390 -10.51 -12.14 -23.97
CA ASP A 390 -10.19 -13.16 -22.97
C ASP A 390 -8.70 -13.54 -23.02
N GLN A 391 -8.12 -13.68 -24.23
CA GLN A 391 -6.69 -13.95 -24.41
C GLN A 391 -5.82 -12.81 -23.88
N ILE A 392 -6.16 -11.54 -24.16
CA ILE A 392 -5.44 -10.39 -23.60
C ILE A 392 -5.53 -10.41 -22.07
N HIS A 393 -6.71 -10.67 -21.51
CA HIS A 393 -6.91 -10.69 -20.07
C HIS A 393 -6.08 -11.80 -19.39
N SER A 394 -5.98 -12.98 -20.02
CA SER A 394 -5.13 -14.08 -19.56
C SER A 394 -3.64 -13.72 -19.59
N LYS A 395 -3.15 -13.19 -20.72
CA LYS A 395 -1.76 -12.71 -20.86
C LYS A 395 -1.43 -11.60 -19.86
N MET A 396 -2.39 -10.71 -19.60
CA MET A 396 -2.25 -9.64 -18.61
C MET A 396 -2.03 -10.22 -17.20
N LYS A 397 -2.85 -11.20 -16.80
CA LYS A 397 -2.72 -11.88 -15.51
C LYS A 397 -1.37 -12.59 -15.38
N GLU A 398 -0.94 -13.31 -16.42
CA GLU A 398 0.35 -13.99 -16.44
C GLU A 398 1.53 -13.01 -16.31
N ASN A 399 1.52 -11.93 -17.10
CA ASN A 399 2.56 -10.90 -17.02
C ASN A 399 2.57 -10.18 -15.67
N GLY A 400 1.40 -9.99 -15.04
CA GLY A 400 1.30 -9.46 -13.69
C GLY A 400 2.02 -10.34 -12.66
N LEU A 401 1.84 -11.66 -12.74
CA LEU A 401 2.56 -12.63 -11.90
C LEU A 401 4.07 -12.59 -12.15
N ARG A 402 4.49 -12.57 -13.42
CA ARG A 402 5.92 -12.47 -13.81
C ARG A 402 6.57 -11.18 -13.30
N LEU A 403 5.90 -10.03 -13.39
CA LEU A 403 6.39 -8.77 -12.82
C LEU A 403 6.50 -8.81 -11.28
N GLY A 404 5.62 -9.57 -10.63
CA GLY A 404 5.66 -9.82 -9.19
C GLY A 404 6.96 -10.49 -8.75
N THR A 405 7.40 -11.53 -9.47
CA THR A 405 8.61 -12.30 -9.14
C THR A 405 9.91 -11.66 -9.66
N LEU A 406 9.82 -10.80 -10.68
CA LEU A 406 10.99 -10.17 -11.32
C LEU A 406 11.87 -9.39 -10.34
N LYS A 407 11.29 -8.72 -9.33
CA LYS A 407 12.05 -7.96 -8.31
C LYS A 407 13.05 -8.86 -7.59
N GLN A 408 12.59 -10.03 -7.12
CA GLN A 408 13.43 -10.98 -6.39
C GLN A 408 14.49 -11.60 -7.30
N SER A 409 14.14 -11.88 -8.57
CA SER A 409 15.09 -12.41 -9.55
C SER A 409 16.23 -11.43 -9.86
N ILE A 410 15.92 -10.13 -10.05
CA ILE A 410 16.92 -9.08 -10.27
C ILE A 410 17.88 -9.00 -9.08
N LEU A 411 17.35 -8.89 -7.86
CA LEU A 411 18.17 -8.78 -6.65
C LEU A 411 18.99 -10.06 -6.41
N ALA A 412 18.42 -11.24 -6.65
CA ALA A 412 19.15 -12.50 -6.53
C ALA A 412 20.31 -12.61 -7.53
N LYS A 413 20.13 -12.14 -8.78
CA LYS A 413 21.22 -12.07 -9.76
C LYS A 413 22.27 -11.02 -9.37
N ALA A 414 21.84 -9.86 -8.86
CA ALA A 414 22.71 -8.80 -8.39
C ALA A 414 23.71 -9.32 -7.37
N PHE A 415 23.22 -9.89 -6.26
CA PHE A 415 24.05 -10.29 -5.13
C PHE A 415 24.71 -11.68 -5.28
N ARG A 416 24.61 -12.27 -6.47
CA ARG A 416 25.40 -13.44 -6.90
C ARG A 416 26.48 -13.06 -7.93
N GLY A 417 26.66 -11.77 -8.23
CA GLY A 417 27.61 -11.29 -9.23
C GLY A 417 27.22 -11.65 -10.68
N LYS A 418 25.93 -11.84 -10.96
CA LYS A 418 25.41 -12.27 -12.27
C LYS A 418 24.59 -11.19 -12.98
N LEU A 419 24.50 -9.99 -12.43
CA LEU A 419 23.70 -8.90 -12.99
C LEU A 419 24.50 -8.00 -13.95
N VAL A 420 25.78 -7.81 -13.66
CA VAL A 420 26.73 -7.01 -14.45
C VAL A 420 28.00 -7.82 -14.68
N PRO A 421 28.76 -7.55 -15.75
CA PRO A 421 30.06 -8.18 -15.96
C PRO A 421 31.07 -7.75 -14.88
N GLN A 422 31.98 -8.67 -14.55
CA GLN A 422 33.14 -8.42 -13.70
C GLN A 422 34.18 -7.62 -14.50
N ASP A 423 34.88 -6.68 -13.86
CA ASP A 423 35.96 -5.90 -14.48
C ASP A 423 37.30 -6.24 -13.80
N PRO A 424 38.27 -6.83 -14.50
CA PRO A 424 39.59 -7.15 -13.93
C PRO A 424 40.37 -5.93 -13.43
N ASN A 425 40.02 -4.71 -13.87
CA ASN A 425 40.67 -3.47 -13.43
C ASN A 425 40.06 -2.88 -12.16
N ASP A 426 38.97 -3.45 -11.64
CA ASP A 426 38.42 -3.03 -10.36
C ASP A 426 39.40 -3.34 -9.22
N GLU A 427 39.45 -2.46 -8.22
CA GLU A 427 40.24 -2.70 -7.01
C GLU A 427 39.87 -4.05 -6.37
N PRO A 428 40.85 -4.92 -6.05
CA PRO A 428 40.58 -6.16 -5.36
C PRO A 428 39.84 -5.91 -4.04
N VAL A 429 38.75 -6.64 -3.79
CA VAL A 429 37.93 -6.46 -2.56
C VAL A 429 38.73 -6.63 -1.27
N VAL A 430 39.81 -7.42 -1.30
CA VAL A 430 40.71 -7.58 -0.15
C VAL A 430 41.36 -6.25 0.24
N GLU A 431 41.83 -5.45 -0.72
CA GLU A 431 42.43 -4.13 -0.44
C GLU A 431 41.35 -3.12 -0.04
N LEU A 432 40.21 -3.13 -0.74
CA LEU A 432 39.04 -2.30 -0.40
C LEU A 432 38.59 -2.52 1.06
N LEU A 433 38.53 -3.78 1.52
CA LEU A 433 38.13 -4.11 2.89
C LEU A 433 39.14 -3.64 3.94
N LYS A 434 40.45 -3.61 3.62
CA LYS A 434 41.46 -3.03 4.53
C LYS A 434 41.25 -1.52 4.68
N HIS A 435 41.01 -0.81 3.58
CA HIS A 435 40.71 0.63 3.61
C HIS A 435 39.43 0.91 4.42
N ILE A 436 38.38 0.14 4.17
CA ILE A 436 37.10 0.20 4.88
C ILE A 436 37.28 0.02 6.40
N GLN A 437 38.11 -0.93 6.85
CA GLN A 437 38.30 -1.19 8.28
C GLN A 437 38.91 0.03 8.99
N ASN A 438 39.94 0.64 8.41
CA ASN A 438 40.59 1.83 8.96
C ASN A 438 39.61 3.01 9.05
N GLU A 439 38.85 3.25 7.98
CA GLU A 439 37.85 4.32 7.95
C GLU A 439 36.70 4.06 8.93
N ARG A 440 36.25 2.81 9.09
CA ARG A 440 35.20 2.45 10.04
C ARG A 440 35.60 2.73 11.48
N GLU A 441 36.86 2.53 11.84
CA GLU A 441 37.37 2.85 13.18
C GLU A 441 37.37 4.36 13.44
N GLN A 442 37.77 5.16 12.45
CA GLN A 442 37.73 6.62 12.53
C GLN A 442 36.27 7.10 12.67
N LEU A 443 35.38 6.61 11.81
CA LEU A 443 33.95 6.89 11.85
C LEU A 443 33.33 6.55 13.22
N GLU A 444 33.69 5.41 13.81
CA GLU A 444 33.18 5.03 15.12
C GLU A 444 33.65 6.00 16.23
N LYS A 445 34.90 6.46 16.17
CA LYS A 445 35.43 7.48 17.09
C LYS A 445 34.68 8.80 16.93
N GLU A 446 34.42 9.25 15.71
CA GLU A 446 33.66 10.48 15.44
C GLU A 446 32.23 10.41 15.98
N LEU A 447 31.52 9.31 15.71
CA LEU A 447 30.15 9.08 16.18
C LEU A 447 30.08 9.03 17.71
N LYS A 448 31.08 8.45 18.38
CA LYS A 448 31.20 8.47 19.86
C LYS A 448 31.45 9.87 20.39
N THR A 449 32.19 10.70 19.67
CA THR A 449 32.57 12.07 20.08
C THR A 449 31.41 13.03 19.93
N LYS A 450 30.69 13.00 18.79
CA LYS A 450 29.45 13.78 18.57
C LYS A 450 28.41 13.53 19.66
N LYS A 451 28.31 12.28 20.16
CA LYS A 451 27.42 11.93 21.29
C LYS A 451 27.83 12.56 22.62
N LYS A 452 29.13 12.74 22.89
CA LYS A 452 29.61 13.40 24.12
C LYS A 452 29.30 14.90 24.09
N VAL A 453 29.54 15.56 22.96
CA VAL A 453 29.26 17.01 22.80
C VAL A 453 27.77 17.30 22.96
N THR A 454 26.89 16.48 22.39
CA THR A 454 25.43 16.66 22.54
C THR A 454 24.87 16.25 23.91
N ARG A 455 25.57 15.42 24.69
CA ARG A 455 25.16 15.05 26.08
C ARG A 455 25.78 15.94 27.16
N ASN A 456 26.88 16.63 26.87
CA ASN A 456 27.43 17.64 27.75
C ASN A 456 26.48 18.86 27.75
N LYS A 457 25.54 18.87 28.69
CA LYS A 457 24.91 20.11 29.15
C LYS A 457 26.00 21.14 29.52
N PRO A 458 25.73 22.45 29.44
CA PRO A 458 26.44 23.41 30.28
C PRO A 458 26.32 22.90 31.73
N ARG A 459 27.46 22.64 32.38
CA ARG A 459 27.49 22.41 33.82
C ARG A 459 26.90 23.65 34.49
N GLY A 460 26.04 23.41 35.48
CA GLY A 460 25.10 24.40 36.00
C GLY A 460 25.72 25.74 36.37
N ARG A 461 25.07 26.81 35.93
CA ARG A 461 24.72 27.90 36.85
C ARG A 461 23.31 27.63 37.31
N ASN A 462 23.04 27.81 38.60
CA ASN A 462 21.70 27.79 39.17
C ASN A 462 20.80 28.82 38.47
N THR A 463 20.18 28.43 37.35
CA THR A 463 18.98 29.12 36.88
C THR A 463 17.82 28.54 37.67
N LYS A 464 17.35 29.31 38.66
CA LYS A 464 16.05 29.06 39.29
C LYS A 464 15.02 28.88 38.16
N MET A 465 14.20 27.83 38.24
CA MET A 465 13.10 27.67 37.27
C MET A 465 12.19 28.90 37.36
N ILE A 466 11.80 29.43 36.20
CA ILE A 466 10.81 30.49 36.14
C ILE A 466 9.48 29.90 36.62
N ILE A 467 8.88 30.53 37.63
CA ILE A 467 7.61 30.13 38.24
C ILE A 467 6.53 31.19 37.97
N PRO A 468 5.24 30.82 37.99
CA PRO A 468 4.15 31.78 37.88
C PRO A 468 4.22 32.88 38.95
N VAL A 469 3.82 34.09 38.59
CA VAL A 469 3.87 35.28 39.46
C VAL A 469 3.11 35.06 40.78
N ILE A 470 1.97 34.38 40.72
CA ILE A 470 1.16 34.04 41.91
C ILE A 470 1.92 33.14 42.89
N ASP A 471 2.70 32.18 42.38
CA ASP A 471 3.45 31.25 43.22
C ASP A 471 4.69 31.93 43.81
N ALA A 472 5.28 32.89 43.09
CA ALA A 472 6.32 33.76 43.63
C ALA A 472 5.81 34.60 44.81
N LEU A 473 4.60 35.16 44.72
CA LEU A 473 3.97 35.91 45.83
C LEU A 473 3.59 35.00 47.02
N LYS A 474 3.05 33.79 46.77
CA LYS A 474 2.80 32.79 47.82
C LYS A 474 4.06 32.41 48.58
N GLN A 475 5.19 32.28 47.87
CA GLN A 475 6.48 31.95 48.48
C GLN A 475 7.04 33.12 49.30
N SER A 476 6.90 34.35 48.81
CA SER A 476 7.39 35.54 49.51
C SER A 476 6.61 35.85 50.79
N LYS A 477 5.30 35.56 50.82
CA LYS A 477 4.38 35.88 51.92
C LYS A 477 4.35 37.38 52.29
N LYS A 478 4.94 38.23 51.45
CA LYS A 478 5.00 39.67 51.58
C LYS A 478 4.79 40.31 50.21
N PRO A 479 4.31 41.55 50.15
CA PRO A 479 4.23 42.27 48.90
C PRO A 479 5.60 42.49 48.27
N LEU A 480 5.66 42.45 46.94
CA LEU A 480 6.89 42.60 46.16
C LEU A 480 6.72 43.73 45.14
N SER A 481 7.76 44.54 44.92
CA SER A 481 7.80 45.49 43.79
C SER A 481 7.94 44.75 42.46
N SER A 482 7.66 45.40 41.32
CA SER A 482 7.78 44.75 39.98
C SER A 482 9.14 44.07 39.76
N GLN A 483 10.23 44.71 40.17
CA GLN A 483 11.58 44.18 39.99
C GLN A 483 11.87 43.02 40.95
N GLN A 484 11.39 43.10 42.19
CA GLN A 484 11.51 42.01 43.15
C GLN A 484 10.67 40.80 42.73
N LEU A 485 9.49 41.04 42.17
CA LEU A 485 8.58 40.01 41.69
C LEU A 485 9.13 39.30 40.45
N LEU A 486 9.73 40.04 39.52
CA LEU A 486 10.44 39.49 38.36
C LEU A 486 11.57 38.55 38.82
N SER A 487 12.37 38.98 39.80
CA SER A 487 13.44 38.16 40.37
C SER A 487 12.93 36.95 41.16
N ALA A 488 11.87 37.13 41.96
CA ALA A 488 11.24 36.07 42.74
C ALA A 488 10.58 35.00 41.86
N ALA A 489 10.02 35.41 40.72
CA ALA A 489 9.50 34.52 39.68
C ALA A 489 10.60 33.79 38.90
N GLY A 490 11.88 34.01 39.21
CA GLY A 490 13.00 33.26 38.64
C GLY A 490 13.55 33.81 37.32
N TYR A 491 13.12 35.01 36.89
CA TYR A 491 13.69 35.66 35.71
C TYR A 491 15.09 36.23 36.03
N PRO A 492 16.04 36.15 35.08
CA PRO A 492 17.38 36.68 35.29
C PRO A 492 17.40 38.22 35.27
N ASN A 493 18.37 38.84 35.96
CA ASN A 493 18.50 40.31 36.03
C ASN A 493 18.72 40.97 34.64
N ASN A 494 19.14 40.19 33.64
CA ASN A 494 19.31 40.62 32.24
C ASN A 494 18.27 39.95 31.32
N ALA A 495 17.03 39.80 31.79
CA ALA A 495 15.93 39.20 31.02
C ALA A 495 15.81 39.84 29.63
N ASN A 496 15.67 39.00 28.60
CA ASN A 496 15.46 39.50 27.23
C ASN A 496 14.02 40.00 27.04
N ILE A 497 13.75 40.65 25.91
CA ILE A 497 12.43 41.26 25.62
C ILE A 497 11.30 40.23 25.75
N ASP A 498 11.46 39.03 25.18
CA ASP A 498 10.44 37.97 25.23
C ASP A 498 10.13 37.50 26.66
N GLN A 499 11.16 37.41 27.52
CA GLN A 499 11.00 37.03 28.93
C GLN A 499 10.28 38.12 29.72
N ILE A 500 10.58 39.38 29.45
CA ILE A 500 9.92 40.52 30.07
C ILE A 500 8.45 40.59 29.64
N GLU A 501 8.15 40.38 28.35
CA GLU A 501 6.77 40.30 27.87
C GLU A 501 5.99 39.15 28.52
N HIS A 502 6.60 37.96 28.61
CA HIS A 502 5.97 36.81 29.24
C HIS A 502 5.66 37.08 30.73
N PHE A 503 6.57 37.74 31.45
CA PHE A 503 6.34 38.17 32.83
C PHE A 503 5.15 39.14 32.93
N PHE A 504 5.10 40.18 32.09
CA PHE A 504 4.00 41.15 32.12
C PHE A 504 2.64 40.55 31.72
N LEU A 505 2.63 39.58 30.80
CA LEU A 505 1.42 38.83 30.46
C LEU A 505 0.90 38.01 31.65
N ASP A 506 1.79 37.38 32.42
CA ASP A 506 1.42 36.61 33.60
C ASP A 506 0.90 37.50 34.75
N VAL A 507 1.55 38.66 34.97
CA VAL A 507 1.07 39.70 35.89
C VAL A 507 -0.33 40.17 35.48
N ARG A 508 -0.52 40.56 34.22
CA ARG A 508 -1.80 41.07 33.71
C ARG A 508 -2.91 40.03 33.82
N LYS A 509 -2.61 38.77 33.51
CA LYS A 509 -3.55 37.65 33.65
C LYS A 509 -3.94 37.43 35.11
N SER A 510 -2.98 37.50 36.03
CA SER A 510 -3.23 37.32 37.47
C SER A 510 -4.07 38.46 38.06
N ILE A 511 -3.88 39.71 37.61
CA ILE A 511 -4.74 40.86 37.98
C ILE A 511 -6.15 40.67 37.41
N THR A 512 -6.26 40.30 36.14
CA THR A 512 -7.56 40.10 35.46
C THR A 512 -8.38 39.00 36.14
N ASN A 513 -7.71 37.96 36.63
CA ASN A 513 -8.34 36.87 37.37
C ASN A 513 -8.60 37.18 38.85
N LEU A 514 -8.37 38.43 39.31
CA LEU A 514 -8.52 38.86 40.71
C LEU A 514 -7.67 38.03 41.70
N GLN A 515 -6.52 37.51 41.27
CA GLN A 515 -5.66 36.68 42.11
C GLN A 515 -4.57 37.49 42.84
N ILE A 516 -4.25 38.68 42.32
CA ILE A 516 -3.26 39.59 42.88
C ILE A 516 -3.79 41.03 42.83
N GLU A 517 -3.47 41.81 43.86
CA GLU A 517 -3.76 43.24 43.96
C GLU A 517 -2.49 44.05 43.69
N VAL A 518 -2.65 45.19 43.01
CA VAL A 518 -1.57 46.15 42.74
C VAL A 518 -1.89 47.50 43.35
N TRP A 519 -0.91 48.13 43.98
CA TRP A 519 -0.99 49.53 44.41
C TRP A 519 0.35 50.22 44.16
N ARG A 520 0.34 51.55 44.23
CA ARG A 520 1.50 52.38 43.92
C ARG A 520 1.97 53.12 45.15
N ASP A 521 3.28 53.09 45.40
CA ASP A 521 3.96 53.81 46.49
C ASP A 521 5.31 54.34 45.97
N ASP A 522 5.66 55.59 46.28
CA ASP A 522 6.88 56.29 45.82
C ASP A 522 7.29 56.00 44.35
N ASN A 523 6.34 56.19 43.43
CA ASN A 523 6.49 55.96 41.98
C ASN A 523 6.77 54.51 41.53
N GLN A 524 6.62 53.51 42.41
CA GLN A 524 6.76 52.08 42.09
C GLN A 524 5.48 51.29 42.35
N ASP A 525 5.25 50.25 41.52
CA ASP A 525 4.12 49.35 41.68
C ASP A 525 4.50 48.15 42.56
N TYR A 526 3.64 47.86 43.54
CA TYR A 526 3.74 46.73 44.46
C TYR A 526 2.59 45.74 44.25
N PHE A 527 2.91 44.45 44.34
CA PHE A 527 1.97 43.36 44.12
C PHE A 527 1.87 42.49 45.37
N LYS A 528 0.65 42.10 45.74
CA LYS A 528 0.36 41.12 46.79
C LYS A 528 -0.73 40.15 46.34
N LEU A 529 -0.89 39.04 47.03
CA LEU A 529 -2.05 38.16 46.81
C LEU A 529 -3.33 38.90 47.19
N ALA A 530 -4.37 38.76 46.36
CA ALA A 530 -5.70 39.24 46.70
C ALA A 530 -6.23 38.47 47.92
N GLY A 531 -6.91 39.19 48.81
CA GLY A 531 -7.46 38.64 50.07
C GLY A 531 -8.66 37.73 49.86
#